data_AF-A0A954MA68-F1
#
_entry.id   AF-A0A954MA68-F1
#
_cell.length_a   1.000
_cell.length_b   1.000
_cell.length_c   1.000
_cell.angle_alpha   90.00
_cell.angle_beta   90.00
_cell.angle_gamma   90.00
#
_symmetry.space_group_name_H-M   'P 1'
#
loop_
_entity.id
_entity.type
_entity.pdbx_description
1 polymer ?
#
loop_
_entity_poly.entity_id
_entity_poly.type
_entity_poly.pdbx_seq_one_letter_code
_entity_poly.pdbx_strand_id
1 'polypeptide(L)'
;MNNLPTEIDLAILSRDESPLRHDVLAAVRGQRNVRVRIHRVIGRRLAQDVNRWQTIVRARNEALRKAQSPWLMFLDDDVVLAQDCVARLQHALEARPEYAGLAADYNGEQSWRRFTPHVGMGATLFRRSVLQRTGFRWEAGRCECLCCCDDLRRQGFRIEYLPGARAQHLRVRNGHGGRAASGQPSAFCGCECDSNLSRTMLKSPAALPQTELSTAGKPTVAADASGQTDEDPRSLAVRARIMVAFDRRDVGRFRKAFLASLRSFSNVSQVIVVGYGLYPSESRLLSGLPGVHVVNRPANGQMAPVRRLADFGQIVSQMEPDTPVAYWDAADVIFQGSLNPLWELTQQHPDRLLAVREPRGYPGNAAITGWTRTISDRRMASKAFHLFASNPFLNSGFAAGTAAVMARYFREAGRLRHSPELKGTSDWGDQSALNLYCHSDPNRWIEVSEAWNFCVHDRPVGSVFLTPDGFVRTHQGTPIRVVHGNARSLTKLAIIR
;
A
#
# COMPACT_ATOMS: atom_id res chain seq x y z
N MET A 1 45.10 28.04 -0.62
CA MET A 1 44.09 28.75 -1.44
C MET A 1 42.81 28.80 -0.62
N ASN A 2 42.30 29.99 -0.32
CA ASN A 2 41.00 30.10 0.36
C ASN A 2 39.92 29.66 -0.63
N ASN A 3 39.37 28.45 -0.44
CA ASN A 3 38.23 27.99 -1.23
C ASN A 3 37.06 28.93 -0.96
N LEU A 4 36.74 29.78 -1.93
CA LEU A 4 35.52 30.59 -1.87
C LEU A 4 34.32 29.65 -1.72
N PRO A 5 33.33 29.98 -0.88
CA PRO A 5 32.14 29.16 -0.72
C PRO A 5 31.44 28.92 -2.05
N THR A 6 31.05 27.67 -2.32
CA THR A 6 30.29 27.31 -3.52
C THR A 6 28.96 28.06 -3.55
N GLU A 7 28.65 28.72 -4.67
CA GLU A 7 27.38 29.42 -4.85
C GLU A 7 26.28 28.43 -5.28
N ILE A 8 25.12 28.49 -4.64
CA ILE A 8 23.95 27.64 -4.90
C ILE A 8 22.74 28.54 -5.20
N ASP A 9 22.07 28.30 -6.33
CA ASP A 9 20.75 28.88 -6.55
C ASP A 9 19.70 28.07 -5.80
N LEU A 10 18.92 28.72 -4.94
CA LEU A 10 17.85 28.09 -4.17
C LEU A 10 16.51 28.68 -4.59
N ALA A 11 15.72 27.87 -5.29
CA ALA A 11 14.39 28.20 -5.76
C ALA A 11 13.35 27.85 -4.70
N ILE A 12 12.74 28.87 -4.09
CA ILE A 12 11.60 28.70 -3.17
C ILE A 12 10.30 28.80 -3.96
N LEU A 13 9.56 27.70 -4.01
CA LEU A 13 8.25 27.63 -4.65
C LEU A 13 7.19 28.10 -3.66
N SER A 14 6.59 29.25 -3.93
CA SER A 14 5.52 29.82 -3.11
C SER A 14 4.18 29.79 -3.81
N ARG A 15 3.11 29.69 -3.01
CA ARG A 15 1.73 29.74 -3.51
C ARG A 15 1.32 31.12 -4.01
N ASP A 16 1.71 32.13 -3.27
CA ASP A 16 1.33 33.52 -3.47
C ASP A 16 2.49 34.43 -3.06
N GLU A 17 2.25 35.74 -3.09
CA GLU A 17 3.26 36.76 -2.79
C GLU A 17 3.43 37.05 -1.29
N SER A 18 2.66 36.40 -0.41
CA SER A 18 2.75 36.64 1.04
C SER A 18 4.19 36.47 1.54
N PRO A 19 4.66 37.19 2.57
CA PRO A 19 6.04 37.02 3.03
C PRO A 19 6.38 35.56 3.33
N LEU A 20 7.58 35.11 2.94
CA LEU A 20 8.06 33.77 3.29
C LEU A 20 8.04 33.59 4.81
N ARG A 21 7.72 32.38 5.25
CA ARG A 21 7.72 32.08 6.68
C ARG A 21 9.12 32.34 7.27
N HIS A 22 9.13 32.97 8.45
CA HIS A 22 10.38 33.37 9.09
C HIS A 22 11.29 32.16 9.41
N ASP A 23 10.71 31.03 9.79
CA ASP A 23 11.44 29.77 10.06
C ASP A 23 12.17 29.23 8.82
N VAL A 24 11.49 29.20 7.66
CA VAL A 24 12.09 28.81 6.38
C VAL A 24 13.23 29.76 6.00
N LEU A 25 13.00 31.08 6.08
CA LEU A 25 14.01 32.09 5.71
C LEU A 25 15.23 32.04 6.65
N ALA A 26 15.02 31.89 7.95
CA ALA A 26 16.08 31.75 8.93
C ALA A 26 16.93 30.48 8.67
N ALA A 27 16.28 29.35 8.36
CA ALA A 27 16.99 28.11 8.05
C ALA A 27 17.81 28.19 6.75
N VAL A 28 17.32 28.89 5.73
CA VAL A 28 18.07 29.14 4.48
C VAL A 28 19.28 30.05 4.74
N ARG A 29 19.09 31.14 5.50
CA ARG A 29 20.19 32.06 5.87
C ARG A 29 21.22 31.42 6.80
N GLY A 30 20.82 30.43 7.59
CA GLY A 30 21.69 29.70 8.51
C GLY A 30 22.57 28.62 7.87
N GLN A 31 22.49 28.40 6.57
CA GLN A 31 23.35 27.42 5.87
C GLN A 31 24.81 27.90 5.88
N ARG A 32 25.74 27.02 6.26
CA ARG A 32 27.17 27.32 6.33
C ARG A 32 27.91 26.70 5.15
N ASN A 33 29.12 27.19 4.88
CA ASN A 33 30.04 26.68 3.86
C ASN A 33 29.53 26.75 2.40
N VAL A 34 28.39 27.38 2.16
CA VAL A 34 27.84 27.68 0.83
C VAL A 34 27.32 29.11 0.81
N ARG A 35 27.31 29.73 -0.37
CA ARG A 35 26.62 31.00 -0.60
C ARG A 35 25.30 30.73 -1.29
N VAL A 36 24.19 31.01 -0.63
CA VAL A 36 22.85 30.75 -1.19
C VAL A 36 22.30 32.02 -1.85
N ARG A 37 21.94 31.92 -3.15
CA ARG A 37 21.19 32.93 -3.89
C ARG A 37 19.73 32.50 -3.98
N ILE A 38 18.83 33.24 -3.32
CA ILE A 38 17.42 32.86 -3.22
C ILE A 38 16.65 33.39 -4.44
N HIS A 39 15.96 32.49 -5.14
CA HIS A 39 15.00 32.78 -6.19
C HIS A 39 13.61 32.42 -5.69
N ARG A 40 12.76 33.41 -5.45
CA ARG A 40 11.36 33.13 -5.12
C ARG A 40 10.55 33.01 -6.41
N VAL A 41 9.82 31.90 -6.57
CA VAL A 41 8.95 31.66 -7.73
C VAL A 41 7.53 31.43 -7.26
N ILE A 42 6.59 32.24 -7.75
CA ILE A 42 5.19 32.16 -7.38
C ILE A 42 4.46 31.22 -8.34
N GLY A 43 4.05 30.06 -7.85
CA GLY A 43 3.25 29.09 -8.59
C GLY A 43 1.79 29.51 -8.71
N ARG A 44 1.50 30.62 -9.40
CA ARG A 44 0.11 31.05 -9.65
C ARG A 44 -0.58 30.03 -10.55
N ARG A 45 -1.71 29.48 -10.11
CA ARG A 45 -2.55 28.60 -10.94
C ARG A 45 -3.15 29.40 -12.10
N LEU A 46 -2.97 28.90 -13.32
CA LEU A 46 -3.61 29.48 -14.50
C LEU A 46 -4.96 28.80 -14.75
N ALA A 47 -5.85 29.47 -15.49
CA ALA A 47 -7.20 28.96 -15.79
C ALA A 47 -7.16 27.59 -16.49
N GLN A 48 -6.16 27.35 -17.33
CA GLN A 48 -5.96 26.09 -18.05
C GLN A 48 -5.28 24.98 -17.24
N ASP A 49 -4.85 25.25 -16.00
CA ASP A 49 -4.25 24.21 -15.15
C ASP A 49 -5.35 23.23 -14.68
N VAL A 50 -5.43 22.06 -15.32
CA VAL A 50 -6.33 20.95 -14.99
C VAL A 50 -6.03 20.35 -13.63
N ASN A 51 -4.80 20.47 -13.15
CA ASN A 51 -4.38 20.05 -11.82
C ASN A 51 -3.20 20.88 -11.30
N ARG A 52 -2.90 20.73 -10.00
CA ARG A 52 -1.78 21.45 -9.36
C ARG A 52 -0.40 21.08 -9.90
N TRP A 53 -0.22 19.88 -10.49
CA TRP A 53 1.09 19.46 -11.00
C TRP A 53 1.54 20.32 -12.17
N GLN A 54 0.61 20.78 -13.02
CA GLN A 54 0.91 21.77 -14.07
C GLN A 54 1.48 23.07 -13.51
N THR A 55 0.85 23.58 -12.45
CA THR A 55 1.31 24.79 -11.76
C THR A 55 2.72 24.60 -11.21
N ILE A 56 2.98 23.48 -10.53
CA ILE A 56 4.29 23.17 -9.94
C ILE A 56 5.35 22.99 -11.04
N VAL A 57 5.05 22.25 -12.11
CA VAL A 57 5.94 22.06 -13.27
C VAL A 57 6.36 23.40 -13.87
N ARG A 58 5.39 24.30 -14.12
CA ARG A 58 5.66 25.62 -14.70
C ARG A 58 6.58 26.43 -13.78
N ALA A 59 6.27 26.48 -12.48
CA ALA A 59 7.07 27.22 -11.51
C ALA A 59 8.50 26.67 -11.40
N ARG A 60 8.68 25.33 -11.39
CA ARG A 60 10.02 24.74 -11.36
C ARG A 60 10.82 25.01 -12.63
N ASN A 61 10.18 24.94 -13.80
CA ASN A 61 10.81 25.28 -15.07
C ASN A 61 11.14 26.78 -15.18
N GLU A 62 10.36 27.67 -14.56
CA GLU A 62 10.72 29.07 -14.42
C GLU A 62 11.97 29.27 -13.56
N ALA A 63 12.03 28.62 -12.39
CA ALA A 63 13.20 28.67 -11.52
C ALA A 63 14.46 28.13 -12.23
N LEU A 64 14.32 27.04 -12.99
CA LEU A 64 15.41 26.46 -13.79
C LEU A 64 15.97 27.45 -14.82
N ARG A 65 15.14 28.29 -15.42
CA ARG A 65 15.57 29.34 -16.37
C ARG A 65 16.27 30.51 -15.67
N LYS A 66 15.85 30.84 -14.43
CA LYS A 66 16.46 31.92 -13.63
C LYS A 66 17.82 31.52 -13.02
N ALA A 67 18.04 30.23 -12.79
CA ALA A 67 19.26 29.72 -12.19
C ALA A 67 20.49 29.88 -13.10
N GLN A 68 21.57 30.39 -12.53
CA GLN A 68 22.88 30.64 -13.16
C GLN A 68 23.98 29.73 -12.60
N SER A 69 23.92 29.36 -11.31
CA SER A 69 24.86 28.47 -10.65
C SER A 69 24.87 27.07 -11.29
N PRO A 70 25.99 26.32 -11.27
CA PRO A 70 26.01 24.90 -11.60
C PRO A 70 25.05 24.05 -10.73
N TRP A 71 24.63 24.58 -9.58
CA TRP A 71 23.81 23.91 -8.58
C TRP A 71 22.48 24.63 -8.38
N LEU A 72 21.38 23.88 -8.47
CA LEU A 72 20.03 24.39 -8.24
C LEU A 72 19.30 23.54 -7.21
N MET A 73 18.86 24.16 -6.12
CA MET A 73 18.02 23.52 -5.12
C MET A 73 16.57 23.98 -5.26
N PHE A 74 15.62 23.05 -5.18
CA PHE A 74 14.21 23.37 -4.97
C PHE A 74 13.84 23.20 -3.50
N LEU A 75 13.10 24.16 -2.98
CA LEU A 75 12.58 24.19 -1.62
C LEU A 75 11.10 24.61 -1.64
N ASP A 76 10.23 23.83 -1.01
CA ASP A 76 8.83 24.23 -0.82
C ASP A 76 8.74 25.32 0.28
N ASP A 77 7.76 26.23 0.18
CA ASP A 77 7.60 27.38 1.10
C ASP A 77 7.22 27.02 2.54
N ASP A 78 7.01 25.73 2.83
CA ASP A 78 6.70 25.15 4.13
C ASP A 78 7.72 24.10 4.59
N VAL A 79 8.91 24.06 3.99
CA VAL A 79 9.99 23.13 4.37
C VAL A 79 11.18 23.87 5.01
N VAL A 80 11.55 23.46 6.23
CA VAL A 80 12.70 23.99 6.97
C VAL A 80 13.90 23.06 6.80
N LEU A 81 15.01 23.58 6.30
CA LEU A 81 16.25 22.81 6.17
C LEU A 81 16.97 22.68 7.52
N ALA A 82 17.57 21.51 7.77
CA ALA A 82 18.54 21.40 8.86
C ALA A 82 19.79 22.26 8.58
N GLN A 83 20.56 22.55 9.62
CA GLN A 83 21.84 23.22 9.47
C GLN A 83 22.79 22.40 8.57
N ASP A 84 23.55 23.10 7.73
CA ASP A 84 24.53 22.54 6.78
C ASP A 84 23.95 21.55 5.74
N CYS A 85 22.62 21.46 5.64
CA CYS A 85 21.95 20.54 4.73
C CYS A 85 22.35 20.78 3.28
N VAL A 86 22.38 22.05 2.84
CA VAL A 86 22.74 22.41 1.46
C VAL A 86 24.19 22.04 1.14
N ALA A 87 25.13 22.35 2.04
CA ALA A 87 26.55 22.02 1.88
C ALA A 87 26.76 20.50 1.81
N ARG A 88 26.05 19.73 2.64
CA ARG A 88 26.12 18.25 2.62
C ARG A 88 25.64 17.68 1.29
N LEU A 89 24.49 18.17 0.80
CA LEU A 89 23.95 17.75 -0.49
C LEU A 89 24.91 18.09 -1.65
N GLN A 90 25.46 19.30 -1.66
CA GLN A 90 26.39 19.73 -2.71
C GLN A 90 27.68 18.91 -2.68
N HIS A 91 28.31 18.73 -1.53
CA HIS A 91 29.52 17.93 -1.40
C HIS A 91 29.31 16.48 -1.85
N ALA A 92 28.17 15.88 -1.47
CA ALA A 92 27.83 14.52 -1.88
C ALA A 92 27.55 14.42 -3.39
N LEU A 93 26.94 15.44 -4.00
CA LEU A 93 26.77 15.48 -5.45
C LEU A 93 28.11 15.60 -6.16
N GLU A 94 29.01 16.47 -5.70
CA GLU A 94 30.36 16.62 -6.27
C GLU A 94 31.13 15.30 -6.28
N ALA A 95 31.11 14.58 -5.16
CA ALA A 95 31.78 13.30 -5.01
C ALA A 95 31.15 12.16 -5.83
N ARG A 96 29.94 12.35 -6.39
CA ARG A 96 29.17 11.30 -7.06
C ARG A 96 28.63 11.79 -8.42
N PRO A 97 29.47 11.82 -9.47
CA PRO A 97 29.09 12.33 -10.78
C PRO A 97 27.93 11.58 -11.45
N GLU A 98 27.65 10.34 -11.04
CA GLU A 98 26.52 9.54 -11.51
C GLU A 98 25.15 10.00 -10.97
N TYR A 99 25.12 10.89 -9.97
CA TYR A 99 23.88 11.47 -9.45
C TYR A 99 23.55 12.81 -10.10
N ALA A 100 22.32 12.92 -10.59
CA ALA A 100 21.76 14.17 -11.07
C ALA A 100 21.21 15.04 -9.93
N GLY A 101 20.73 14.42 -8.86
CA GLY A 101 20.19 15.13 -7.71
C GLY A 101 20.22 14.31 -6.42
N LEU A 102 20.23 15.01 -5.30
CA LEU A 102 20.13 14.44 -3.95
C LEU A 102 19.13 15.25 -3.14
N ALA A 103 18.29 14.55 -2.38
CA ALA A 103 17.25 15.15 -1.56
C ALA A 103 17.57 15.07 -0.06
N ALA A 104 17.12 16.09 0.66
CA ALA A 104 17.00 16.04 2.11
C ALA A 104 15.68 15.35 2.48
N ASP A 105 15.72 14.50 3.49
CA ASP A 105 14.53 13.81 3.96
C ASP A 105 13.73 14.72 4.91
N TYR A 106 12.54 15.13 4.48
CA TYR A 106 11.59 15.94 5.27
C TYR A 106 10.32 15.20 5.70
N ASN A 107 10.13 13.97 5.22
CA ASN A 107 8.98 13.11 5.50
C ASN A 107 9.35 11.82 6.24
N GLY A 108 10.64 11.61 6.51
CA GLY A 108 11.16 10.34 7.02
C GLY A 108 11.13 9.25 5.96
N GLU A 109 11.23 9.57 4.66
CA GLU A 109 11.15 8.63 3.54
C GLU A 109 12.45 7.82 3.35
N GLN A 110 13.59 8.32 3.82
CA GLN A 110 14.90 7.70 3.66
C GLN A 110 15.06 6.43 4.50
N SER A 111 14.37 6.32 5.64
CA SER A 111 14.52 5.18 6.56
C SER A 111 13.94 3.86 6.03
N TRP A 112 13.27 3.88 4.87
CA TRP A 112 12.44 2.76 4.44
C TRP A 112 13.03 1.90 3.30
N ARG A 113 14.00 2.37 2.49
CA ARG A 113 14.54 1.61 1.34
C ARG A 113 15.97 1.98 0.93
N ARG A 114 16.73 1.02 0.39
CA ARG A 114 17.99 1.27 -0.35
C ARG A 114 17.77 1.95 -1.72
N PHE A 115 16.55 1.91 -2.25
CA PHE A 115 16.15 2.53 -3.51
C PHE A 115 14.70 2.99 -3.43
N THR A 116 14.47 4.30 -3.61
CA THR A 116 13.12 4.88 -3.60
C THR A 116 12.74 5.28 -5.02
N PRO A 117 11.68 4.70 -5.61
CA PRO A 117 11.25 5.06 -6.97
C PRO A 117 10.79 6.51 -7.07
N HIS A 118 10.45 7.15 -5.95
CA HIS A 118 10.00 8.53 -5.88
C HIS A 118 10.87 9.32 -4.90
N VAL A 119 11.35 10.49 -5.30
CA VAL A 119 12.07 11.42 -4.42
C VAL A 119 11.30 12.74 -4.41
N GLY A 120 10.93 13.21 -3.21
CA GLY A 120 10.19 14.45 -3.01
C GLY A 120 11.05 15.67 -3.34
N MET A 121 10.55 16.51 -4.23
CA MET A 121 11.31 17.65 -4.76
C MET A 121 11.28 18.91 -3.87
N GLY A 122 10.59 18.84 -2.72
CA GLY A 122 10.43 19.96 -1.79
C GLY A 122 11.69 20.32 -0.97
N ALA A 123 12.76 19.54 -1.10
CA ALA A 123 14.09 19.84 -0.58
C ALA A 123 15.17 19.06 -1.36
N THR A 124 15.30 19.30 -2.67
CA THR A 124 16.21 18.55 -3.54
C THR A 124 17.21 19.46 -4.25
N LEU A 125 18.49 19.10 -4.19
CA LEU A 125 19.58 19.76 -4.90
C LEU A 125 19.91 19.00 -6.19
N PHE A 126 20.14 19.74 -7.28
CA PHE A 126 20.43 19.20 -8.60
C PHE A 126 21.70 19.78 -9.21
N ARG A 127 22.33 18.98 -10.09
CA ARG A 127 23.22 19.48 -11.13
C ARG A 127 22.37 20.19 -12.19
N ARG A 128 22.52 21.51 -12.30
CA ARG A 128 21.69 22.33 -13.20
C ARG A 128 21.78 21.86 -14.65
N SER A 129 22.97 21.50 -15.13
CA SER A 129 23.19 21.06 -16.51
C SER A 129 22.40 19.79 -16.88
N VAL A 130 22.24 18.85 -15.94
CA VAL A 130 21.43 17.65 -16.17
C VAL A 130 19.94 18.00 -16.21
N LEU A 131 19.52 18.85 -15.27
CA LEU A 131 18.13 19.26 -15.16
C LEU A 131 17.67 20.15 -16.32
N GLN A 132 18.56 20.98 -16.89
CA GLN A 132 18.28 21.77 -18.09
C GLN A 132 17.91 20.92 -19.31
N ARG A 133 18.53 19.75 -19.47
CA ARG A 133 18.20 18.80 -20.54
C ARG A 133 16.90 18.04 -20.30
N THR A 134 16.57 17.83 -19.02
CA THR A 134 15.43 17.00 -18.61
C THR A 134 14.14 17.80 -18.51
N GLY A 135 14.20 18.98 -17.88
CA GLY A 135 13.04 19.76 -17.48
C GLY A 135 12.15 19.06 -16.46
N PHE A 136 11.13 19.76 -15.97
CA PHE A 136 10.02 19.14 -15.27
C PHE A 136 8.84 18.97 -16.21
N ARG A 137 8.11 17.88 -16.00
CA ARG A 137 6.83 17.57 -16.64
C ARG A 137 5.98 16.75 -15.67
N TRP A 138 4.73 16.49 -16.05
CA TRP A 138 3.83 15.61 -15.32
C TRP A 138 3.06 14.76 -16.33
N GLU A 139 2.41 13.70 -15.85
CA GLU A 139 1.57 12.80 -16.64
C GLU A 139 0.31 12.44 -15.83
N ALA A 140 -0.76 12.02 -16.51
CA ALA A 140 -1.94 11.51 -15.83
C ALA A 140 -1.58 10.35 -14.87
N GLY A 141 -2.02 10.44 -13.62
CA GLY A 141 -1.71 9.45 -12.58
C GLY A 141 -0.30 9.53 -12.00
N ARG A 142 0.52 10.53 -12.36
CA ARG A 142 1.89 10.70 -11.88
C ARG A 142 2.15 12.15 -11.47
N CYS A 143 2.75 12.36 -10.30
CA CYS A 143 3.24 13.69 -9.93
C CYS A 143 4.48 14.07 -10.75
N GLU A 144 4.82 15.35 -10.69
CA GLU A 144 5.99 15.90 -11.38
C GLU A 144 7.31 15.41 -10.77
N CYS A 145 7.34 15.12 -9.46
CA CYS A 145 8.47 14.51 -8.78
C CYS A 145 8.79 13.12 -9.37
N LEU A 146 7.76 12.28 -9.53
CA LEU A 146 7.90 10.94 -10.09
C LEU A 146 8.35 10.98 -11.55
N CYS A 147 7.75 11.88 -12.34
CA CYS A 147 8.13 12.06 -13.74
C CYS A 147 9.61 12.47 -13.87
N CYS A 148 10.06 13.44 -13.08
CA CYS A 148 11.46 13.86 -13.04
C CYS A 148 12.40 12.71 -12.64
N CYS A 149 12.07 11.95 -11.59
CA CYS A 149 12.88 10.79 -11.18
C CYS A 149 13.04 9.77 -12.32
N ASP A 150 11.96 9.46 -13.02
CA ASP A 150 11.98 8.47 -14.10
C ASP A 150 12.65 9.00 -15.37
N ASP A 151 12.60 10.30 -15.63
CA ASP A 151 13.32 10.92 -16.75
C ASP A 151 14.84 10.92 -16.51
N LEU A 152 15.27 11.26 -15.30
CA LEU A 152 16.68 11.22 -14.92
C LEU A 152 17.25 9.81 -15.01
N ARG A 153 16.50 8.82 -14.51
CA ARG A 153 16.91 7.41 -14.58
C ARG A 153 16.95 6.88 -16.01
N ARG A 154 16.01 7.30 -16.86
CA ARG A 154 16.03 6.96 -18.30
C ARG A 154 17.26 7.53 -19.01
N GLN A 155 17.78 8.66 -18.54
CA GLN A 155 19.04 9.25 -19.04
C GLN A 155 20.30 8.66 -18.38
N GLY A 156 20.16 7.62 -17.53
CA GLY A 156 21.27 6.96 -16.86
C GLY A 156 21.75 7.63 -15.57
N PHE A 157 21.04 8.64 -15.07
CA PHE A 157 21.39 9.31 -13.82
C PHE A 157 20.67 8.73 -12.61
N ARG A 158 21.30 8.88 -11.44
CA ARG A 158 20.70 8.54 -10.14
C ARG A 158 20.10 9.77 -9.45
N ILE A 159 19.08 9.52 -8.64
CA ILE A 159 18.47 10.49 -7.73
C ILE A 159 17.91 9.75 -6.51
N GLU A 160 18.34 10.19 -5.32
CA GLU A 160 18.04 9.53 -4.04
C GLU A 160 18.02 10.54 -2.88
N TYR A 161 17.56 10.10 -1.70
CA TYR A 161 17.76 10.82 -0.45
C TYR A 161 19.18 10.63 0.07
N LEU A 162 19.84 11.70 0.51
CA LEU A 162 21.18 11.61 1.11
C LEU A 162 21.09 11.32 2.61
N PRO A 163 21.68 10.22 3.12
CA PRO A 163 21.77 9.97 4.55
C PRO A 163 22.34 11.14 5.35
N GLY A 164 21.56 11.59 6.34
CA GLY A 164 21.92 12.69 7.22
C GLY A 164 21.59 14.09 6.69
N ALA A 165 21.18 14.24 5.43
CA ALA A 165 20.57 15.48 4.95
C ALA A 165 19.10 15.49 5.37
N ARG A 166 18.75 16.39 6.30
CA ARG A 166 17.41 16.45 6.89
C ARG A 166 16.74 17.78 6.58
N ALA A 167 15.43 17.73 6.51
CA ALA A 167 14.56 18.87 6.50
C ALA A 167 13.29 18.55 7.31
N GLN A 168 12.42 19.52 7.50
CA GLN A 168 11.18 19.34 8.24
C GLN A 168 10.04 20.01 7.49
N HIS A 169 9.02 19.21 7.19
CA HIS A 169 7.77 19.75 6.68
C HIS A 169 6.97 20.41 7.80
N LEU A 170 6.70 21.70 7.67
CA LEU A 170 5.87 22.44 8.61
C LEU A 170 4.42 22.03 8.39
N ARG A 171 3.73 21.64 9.45
CA ARG A 171 2.29 21.40 9.34
C ARG A 171 1.62 22.75 9.09
N VAL A 172 0.76 22.80 8.07
CA VAL A 172 -0.17 23.93 7.91
C VAL A 172 -0.99 24.00 9.21
N ARG A 173 -0.78 25.05 10.01
CA ARG A 173 -1.66 25.35 11.12
C ARG A 173 -2.98 25.74 10.48
N ASN A 174 -3.95 24.82 10.43
CA ASN A 174 -5.32 25.16 10.07
C ASN A 174 -5.79 26.18 11.10
N GLY A 175 -5.74 27.46 10.74
CA GLY A 175 -6.18 28.55 11.61
C GLY A 175 -7.63 28.32 12.01
N HIS A 176 -7.86 27.98 13.27
CA HIS A 176 -9.17 28.11 13.89
C HIS A 176 -9.40 29.61 14.17
N GLY A 177 -10.28 30.24 13.38
CA GLY A 177 -10.80 31.57 13.68
C GLY A 177 -11.08 32.40 12.43
N GLY A 178 -12.31 32.34 11.90
CA GLY A 178 -12.80 33.27 10.88
C GLY A 178 -13.80 32.64 9.91
N ARG A 179 -15.09 32.90 10.11
CA ARG A 179 -16.16 32.64 9.13
C ARG A 179 -15.92 33.49 7.86
N ALA A 180 -15.81 32.86 6.70
CA ALA A 180 -16.60 33.14 5.47
C ALA A 180 -15.94 32.53 4.21
N ALA A 181 -16.77 31.82 3.43
CA ALA A 181 -16.71 31.51 2.00
C ALA A 181 -15.50 30.74 1.40
N SER A 182 -15.84 29.63 0.73
CA SER A 182 -15.04 28.77 -0.15
C SER A 182 -14.01 27.84 0.51
N GLY A 183 -14.50 26.69 0.99
CA GLY A 183 -13.66 25.57 1.39
C GLY A 183 -13.01 24.91 0.16
N GLN A 184 -11.76 25.28 -0.14
CA GLN A 184 -10.84 24.43 -0.90
C GLN A 184 -9.76 23.90 0.05
N PRO A 185 -9.51 22.58 0.11
CA PRO A 185 -8.39 22.01 0.87
C PRO A 185 -7.03 22.48 0.30
N SER A 186 -6.00 22.47 1.13
CA SER A 186 -4.70 23.12 0.88
C SER A 186 -4.03 22.66 -0.43
N ALA A 187 -3.86 23.61 -1.37
CA ALA A 187 -3.57 23.31 -2.77
C ALA A 187 -2.11 22.87 -3.11
N PHE A 188 -1.14 22.97 -2.21
CA PHE A 188 0.27 22.61 -2.49
C PHE A 188 0.84 21.49 -1.62
N CYS A 189 0.13 21.09 -0.57
CA CYS A 189 0.75 20.33 0.51
C CYS A 189 0.48 18.82 0.34
N GLY A 190 1.49 18.09 -0.14
CA GLY A 190 1.52 16.63 -0.14
C GLY A 190 1.25 16.00 -1.51
N CYS A 191 2.25 15.33 -2.08
CA CYS A 191 2.04 14.32 -3.12
C CYS A 191 1.13 13.22 -2.55
N GLU A 192 -0.11 13.10 -3.02
CA GLU A 192 -1.04 12.03 -2.64
C GLU A 192 -0.63 10.64 -3.20
N CYS A 193 0.50 10.56 -3.89
CA CYS A 193 1.03 9.33 -4.45
C CYS A 193 1.43 8.30 -3.36
N ASP A 194 1.72 8.76 -2.13
CA ASP A 194 2.17 7.90 -1.03
C ASP A 194 1.53 8.20 0.35
N SER A 195 0.84 9.34 0.54
CA SER A 195 0.52 9.87 1.88
C SER A 195 -0.82 9.40 2.50
N ASN A 196 -1.68 8.70 1.77
CA ASN A 196 -2.95 8.19 2.31
C ASN A 196 -2.83 6.95 3.24
N LEU A 197 -1.60 6.50 3.57
CA LEU A 197 -1.37 5.31 4.41
C LEU A 197 -0.82 5.57 5.82
N SER A 198 -0.58 6.83 6.24
CA SER A 198 0.30 7.08 7.40
C SER A 198 -0.19 8.07 8.49
N ARG A 199 -1.46 8.47 8.59
CA ARG A 199 -1.89 9.43 9.64
C ARG A 199 -3.25 9.14 10.32
N THR A 200 -3.19 8.33 11.38
CA THR A 200 -4.12 8.24 12.54
C THR A 200 -3.51 7.17 13.48
N MET A 201 -3.33 7.26 14.80
CA MET A 201 -3.41 8.27 15.86
C MET A 201 -2.62 7.68 17.05
N LEU A 202 -1.94 8.54 17.83
CA LEU A 202 -1.49 8.24 19.20
C LEU A 202 -2.51 8.86 20.15
N LYS A 203 -3.37 8.05 20.78
CA LYS A 203 -4.02 8.32 22.07
C LYS A 203 -4.35 7.00 22.74
N SER A 204 -3.74 6.73 23.90
CA SER A 204 -4.13 5.64 24.80
C SER A 204 -5.54 5.87 25.34
N PRO A 205 -6.37 4.83 25.48
CA PRO A 205 -7.45 4.83 26.46
C PRO A 205 -7.12 3.91 27.64
N ALA A 206 -7.62 4.34 28.80
CA ALA A 206 -7.60 3.66 30.07
C ALA A 206 -8.33 2.31 30.03
N ALA A 207 -7.91 1.42 30.92
CA ALA A 207 -8.44 0.08 31.11
C ALA A 207 -9.93 0.09 31.51
N LEU A 208 -10.71 -0.79 30.88
CA LEU A 208 -12.05 -1.20 31.31
C LEU A 208 -12.08 -2.73 31.44
N PRO A 209 -12.94 -3.28 32.32
CA PRO A 209 -12.83 -4.64 32.83
C PRO A 209 -13.32 -5.67 31.82
N GLN A 210 -12.59 -6.79 31.74
CA GLN A 210 -12.98 -7.98 31.00
C GLN A 210 -14.16 -8.66 31.71
N THR A 211 -15.26 -8.84 30.97
CA THR A 211 -16.39 -9.68 31.38
C THR A 211 -16.18 -11.08 30.81
N GLU A 212 -16.34 -12.08 31.67
CA GLU A 212 -16.20 -13.51 31.36
C GLU A 212 -17.25 -13.95 30.32
N LEU A 213 -16.79 -14.57 29.25
CA LEU A 213 -17.64 -15.18 28.22
C LEU A 213 -17.79 -16.68 28.52
N SER A 214 -19.01 -17.02 28.92
CA SER A 214 -19.55 -18.36 29.13
C SER A 214 -19.42 -19.25 27.89
N THR A 215 -18.95 -20.48 28.10
CA THR A 215 -18.80 -21.55 27.11
C THR A 215 -20.15 -22.26 26.88
N ALA A 216 -20.90 -21.84 25.86
CA ALA A 216 -22.06 -22.58 25.38
C ALA A 216 -21.66 -23.71 24.41
N GLY A 217 -22.26 -24.90 24.62
CA GLY A 217 -21.88 -26.18 24.04
C GLY A 217 -21.99 -26.32 22.52
N LYS A 218 -21.13 -27.18 21.97
CA LYS A 218 -21.18 -27.67 20.60
C LYS A 218 -22.33 -28.68 20.42
N PRO A 219 -23.14 -28.60 19.36
CA PRO A 219 -24.07 -29.65 19.00
C PRO A 219 -23.33 -30.81 18.32
N THR A 220 -23.64 -32.02 18.76
CA THR A 220 -23.20 -33.29 18.18
C THR A 220 -24.10 -33.59 16.97
N VAL A 221 -23.54 -33.64 15.77
CA VAL A 221 -24.27 -34.03 14.54
C VAL A 221 -23.96 -35.49 14.27
N ALA A 222 -25.01 -36.28 14.06
CA ALA A 222 -24.95 -37.70 13.75
C ALA A 222 -24.23 -37.97 12.42
N ALA A 223 -23.36 -38.97 12.42
CA ALA A 223 -22.60 -39.41 11.27
C ALA A 223 -23.41 -40.44 10.47
N ASP A 224 -23.88 -40.05 9.28
CA ASP A 224 -24.30 -40.99 8.25
C ASP A 224 -23.08 -41.39 7.41
N ALA A 225 -22.90 -42.70 7.27
CA ALA A 225 -21.77 -43.33 6.58
C ALA A 225 -21.93 -43.22 5.05
N SER A 226 -21.37 -42.17 4.46
CA SER A 226 -21.10 -42.10 3.02
C SER A 226 -19.65 -42.49 2.76
N GLY A 227 -19.44 -43.44 1.83
CA GLY A 227 -18.13 -43.99 1.50
C GLY A 227 -17.06 -42.91 1.25
N GLN A 228 -16.16 -42.75 2.21
CA GLN A 228 -14.92 -42.01 2.01
C GLN A 228 -14.10 -42.78 0.97
N THR A 229 -14.11 -42.30 -0.27
CA THR A 229 -13.07 -42.66 -1.23
C THR A 229 -11.75 -42.20 -0.63
N ASP A 230 -10.84 -43.15 -0.42
CA ASP A 230 -9.50 -42.95 0.15
C ASP A 230 -8.62 -42.20 -0.87
N GLU A 231 -9.02 -40.97 -1.24
CA GLU A 231 -8.24 -40.11 -2.12
C GLU A 231 -6.96 -39.72 -1.39
N ASP A 232 -5.81 -40.11 -1.96
CA ASP A 232 -4.49 -39.71 -1.49
C ASP A 232 -4.45 -38.18 -1.26
N PRO A 233 -4.13 -37.69 -0.05
CA PRO A 233 -4.00 -36.26 0.23
C PRO A 233 -3.10 -35.50 -0.75
N ARG A 234 -2.13 -36.18 -1.38
CA ARG A 234 -1.29 -35.61 -2.44
C ARG A 234 -2.09 -35.32 -3.71
N SER A 235 -3.08 -36.14 -4.05
CA SER A 235 -3.99 -35.93 -5.19
C SER A 235 -4.78 -34.62 -5.02
N LEU A 236 -5.33 -34.40 -3.82
CA LEU A 236 -6.05 -33.16 -3.49
C LEU A 236 -5.13 -31.93 -3.62
N ALA A 237 -3.91 -31.99 -3.10
CA ALA A 237 -2.96 -30.88 -3.18
C ALA A 237 -2.57 -30.52 -4.63
N VAL A 238 -2.47 -31.52 -5.52
CA VAL A 238 -2.17 -31.32 -6.95
C VAL A 238 -3.38 -30.75 -7.70
N ARG A 239 -4.61 -31.14 -7.32
CA ARG A 239 -5.86 -30.61 -7.89
C ARG A 239 -6.20 -29.21 -7.39
N ALA A 240 -5.80 -28.86 -6.18
CA ALA A 240 -6.07 -27.55 -5.59
C ALA A 240 -5.45 -26.39 -6.40
N ARG A 241 -6.08 -25.22 -6.34
CA ARG A 241 -5.64 -23.99 -6.99
C ARG A 241 -5.51 -22.86 -5.99
N ILE A 242 -4.39 -22.15 -6.08
CA ILE A 242 -4.14 -20.92 -5.33
C ILE A 242 -4.27 -19.76 -6.31
N MET A 243 -5.07 -18.75 -5.98
CA MET A 243 -5.19 -17.56 -6.81
C MET A 243 -4.57 -16.35 -6.11
N VAL A 244 -3.86 -15.54 -6.88
CA VAL A 244 -3.31 -14.26 -6.43
C VAL A 244 -3.49 -13.21 -7.51
N ALA A 245 -3.68 -11.96 -7.11
CA ALA A 245 -3.78 -10.84 -8.02
C ALA A 245 -2.88 -9.70 -7.53
N PHE A 246 -2.15 -9.07 -8.45
CA PHE A 246 -1.27 -7.97 -8.10
C PHE A 246 -0.95 -7.03 -9.26
N ASP A 247 -0.57 -5.81 -8.91
CA ASP A 247 -0.01 -4.85 -9.85
C ASP A 247 1.47 -5.14 -10.10
N ARG A 248 1.97 -4.71 -11.26
CA ARG A 248 3.38 -4.85 -11.67
C ARG A 248 4.42 -4.55 -10.57
N ARG A 249 4.16 -3.56 -9.70
CA ARG A 249 5.07 -3.18 -8.61
C ARG A 249 5.33 -4.29 -7.58
N ASP A 250 4.44 -5.29 -7.51
CA ASP A 250 4.46 -6.35 -6.51
C ASP A 250 5.04 -7.67 -7.03
N VAL A 251 5.46 -7.74 -8.31
CA VAL A 251 6.13 -8.91 -8.92
C VAL A 251 7.27 -9.43 -8.05
N GLY A 252 8.10 -8.52 -7.53
CA GLY A 252 9.23 -8.87 -6.66
C GLY A 252 8.80 -9.51 -5.34
N ARG A 253 7.75 -8.96 -4.70
CA ARG A 253 7.22 -9.46 -3.42
C ARG A 253 6.54 -10.80 -3.59
N PHE A 254 5.73 -10.95 -4.64
CA PHE A 254 5.13 -12.23 -5.00
C PHE A 254 6.20 -13.31 -5.15
N ARG A 255 7.26 -13.07 -5.93
CA ARG A 255 8.30 -14.08 -6.16
C ARG A 255 9.10 -14.42 -4.89
N LYS A 256 9.55 -13.39 -4.17
CA LYS A 256 10.53 -13.55 -3.08
C LYS A 256 9.92 -13.87 -1.73
N ALA A 257 8.69 -13.43 -1.47
CA ALA A 257 8.00 -13.67 -0.21
C ALA A 257 6.91 -14.72 -0.41
N PHE A 258 5.88 -14.41 -1.19
CA PHE A 258 4.70 -15.27 -1.35
C PHE A 258 5.08 -16.66 -1.88
N LEU A 259 5.63 -16.74 -3.09
CA LEU A 259 5.90 -18.01 -3.76
C LEU A 259 7.05 -18.76 -3.10
N ALA A 260 8.13 -18.07 -2.73
CA ALA A 260 9.28 -18.71 -2.08
C ALA A 260 8.87 -19.38 -0.76
N SER A 261 8.12 -18.68 0.10
CA SER A 261 7.64 -19.27 1.36
C SER A 261 6.61 -20.37 1.12
N LEU A 262 5.71 -20.22 0.14
CA LEU A 262 4.77 -21.28 -0.21
C LEU A 262 5.51 -22.58 -0.54
N ARG A 263 6.56 -22.50 -1.37
CA ARG A 263 7.33 -23.67 -1.81
C ARG A 263 8.27 -24.21 -0.73
N SER A 264 8.74 -23.40 0.22
CA SER A 264 9.57 -23.91 1.33
C SER A 264 8.83 -24.87 2.26
N PHE A 265 7.49 -24.85 2.25
CA PHE A 265 6.65 -25.81 2.98
C PHE A 265 6.10 -26.93 2.08
N SER A 266 6.76 -27.20 0.95
CA SER A 266 6.39 -28.27 0.01
C SER A 266 4.96 -28.20 -0.52
N ASN A 267 4.35 -27.01 -0.53
CA ASN A 267 3.06 -26.82 -1.16
C ASN A 267 3.24 -26.86 -2.68
N VAL A 268 2.65 -27.85 -3.35
CA VAL A 268 2.82 -28.09 -4.79
C VAL A 268 1.65 -27.58 -5.65
N SER A 269 0.58 -27.09 -5.03
CA SER A 269 -0.60 -26.59 -5.73
C SER A 269 -0.25 -25.52 -6.76
N GLN A 270 -0.94 -25.54 -7.90
CA GLN A 270 -0.76 -24.55 -8.95
C GLN A 270 -1.19 -23.16 -8.44
N VAL A 271 -0.37 -22.15 -8.72
CA VAL A 271 -0.65 -20.74 -8.39
C VAL A 271 -1.05 -20.03 -9.68
N ILE A 272 -2.30 -19.60 -9.76
CA ILE A 272 -2.83 -18.78 -10.84
C ILE A 272 -2.62 -17.30 -10.46
N VAL A 273 -1.80 -16.63 -11.25
CA VAL A 273 -1.38 -15.24 -11.04
C VAL A 273 -2.11 -14.33 -12.02
N VAL A 274 -2.98 -13.46 -11.51
CA VAL A 274 -3.56 -12.37 -12.29
C VAL A 274 -2.67 -11.14 -12.15
N GLY A 275 -1.82 -10.91 -13.15
CA GLY A 275 -0.88 -9.79 -13.16
C GLY A 275 -1.42 -8.60 -13.94
N TYR A 276 -1.54 -7.44 -13.28
CA TYR A 276 -2.02 -6.22 -13.90
C TYR A 276 -0.88 -5.34 -14.41
N GLY A 277 -0.86 -5.09 -15.72
CA GLY A 277 0.11 -4.20 -16.38
C GLY A 277 1.52 -4.77 -16.42
N LEU A 278 1.68 -6.09 -16.44
CA LEU A 278 2.98 -6.73 -16.54
C LEU A 278 3.64 -6.44 -17.88
N TYR A 279 4.94 -6.19 -17.87
CA TYR A 279 5.73 -6.22 -19.09
C TYR A 279 5.82 -7.64 -19.66
N PRO A 280 6.07 -7.79 -20.98
CA PRO A 280 6.30 -9.10 -21.58
C PRO A 280 7.44 -9.88 -20.92
N SER A 281 8.51 -9.18 -20.50
CA SER A 281 9.64 -9.80 -19.78
C SER A 281 9.23 -10.31 -18.39
N GLU A 282 8.42 -9.56 -17.65
CA GLU A 282 7.89 -9.96 -16.35
C GLU A 282 6.90 -11.13 -16.47
N SER A 283 6.07 -11.12 -17.50
CA SER A 283 5.14 -12.22 -17.80
C SER A 283 5.89 -13.51 -18.12
N ARG A 284 6.94 -13.44 -18.96
CA ARG A 284 7.81 -14.59 -19.25
C ARG A 284 8.54 -15.09 -18.01
N LEU A 285 9.07 -14.18 -17.20
CA LEU A 285 9.74 -14.50 -15.95
C LEU A 285 8.81 -15.27 -15.00
N LEU A 286 7.57 -14.81 -14.81
CA LEU A 286 6.60 -15.47 -13.94
C LEU A 286 6.13 -16.81 -14.50
N SER A 287 5.92 -16.91 -15.81
CA SER A 287 5.49 -18.14 -16.48
C SER A 287 6.56 -19.24 -16.44
N GLY A 288 7.82 -18.87 -16.28
CA GLY A 288 8.92 -19.82 -16.08
C GLY A 288 9.06 -20.35 -14.65
N LEU A 289 8.21 -19.93 -13.69
CA LEU A 289 8.28 -20.38 -12.31
C LEU A 289 7.50 -21.70 -12.09
N PRO A 290 8.03 -22.66 -11.32
CA PRO A 290 7.37 -23.94 -11.10
C PRO A 290 5.96 -23.83 -10.50
N GLY A 291 4.99 -24.44 -11.18
CA GLY A 291 3.60 -24.47 -10.77
C GLY A 291 2.92 -23.09 -10.78
N VAL A 292 3.39 -22.15 -11.60
CA VAL A 292 2.77 -20.82 -11.77
C VAL A 292 2.10 -20.75 -13.15
N HIS A 293 0.83 -20.34 -13.18
CA HIS A 293 0.09 -20.02 -14.40
C HIS A 293 -0.24 -18.52 -14.42
N VAL A 294 0.20 -17.79 -15.45
CA VAL A 294 0.05 -16.33 -15.52
C VAL A 294 -1.13 -15.95 -16.41
N VAL A 295 -2.06 -15.19 -15.85
CA VAL A 295 -3.15 -14.51 -16.56
C VAL A 295 -2.80 -13.03 -16.64
N ASN A 296 -2.29 -12.59 -17.80
CA ASN A 296 -1.93 -11.20 -18.00
C ASN A 296 -3.19 -10.36 -18.28
N ARG A 297 -3.29 -9.21 -17.61
CA ARG A 297 -4.38 -8.24 -17.76
C ARG A 297 -3.78 -6.84 -17.88
N PRO A 298 -4.31 -5.97 -18.77
CA PRO A 298 -3.82 -4.59 -18.85
C PRO A 298 -4.08 -3.84 -17.54
N ALA A 299 -3.23 -2.86 -17.21
CA ALA A 299 -3.53 -1.90 -16.15
C ALA A 299 -4.70 -1.00 -16.58
N ASN A 300 -5.64 -0.74 -15.69
CA ASN A 300 -6.82 0.10 -15.96
C ASN A 300 -7.07 1.15 -14.86
N GLY A 301 -6.08 1.37 -13.98
CA GLY A 301 -6.19 2.30 -12.85
C GLY A 301 -6.99 1.78 -11.65
N GLN A 302 -7.69 0.65 -11.76
CA GLN A 302 -8.30 -0.01 -10.60
C GLN A 302 -7.28 -0.86 -9.86
N MET A 303 -7.38 -0.88 -8.53
CA MET A 303 -6.50 -1.67 -7.68
C MET A 303 -6.77 -3.18 -7.79
N ALA A 304 -5.75 -3.99 -7.50
CA ALA A 304 -5.86 -5.45 -7.56
C ALA A 304 -7.02 -6.07 -6.72
N PRO A 305 -7.27 -5.65 -5.45
CA PRO A 305 -8.35 -6.21 -4.63
C PRO A 305 -9.75 -6.02 -5.23
N VAL A 306 -9.92 -4.95 -5.99
CA VAL A 306 -11.17 -4.60 -6.68
C VAL A 306 -11.39 -5.48 -7.90
N ARG A 307 -10.34 -5.57 -8.72
CA ARG A 307 -10.39 -6.24 -10.03
C ARG A 307 -10.50 -7.74 -9.88
N ARG A 308 -9.84 -8.30 -8.86
CA ARG A 308 -9.83 -9.74 -8.61
C ARG A 308 -11.23 -10.31 -8.41
N LEU A 309 -12.22 -9.53 -7.93
CA LEU A 309 -13.60 -10.01 -7.83
C LEU A 309 -14.16 -10.46 -9.19
N ALA A 310 -13.87 -9.71 -10.26
CA ALA A 310 -14.31 -10.06 -11.61
C ALA A 310 -13.36 -11.07 -12.26
N ASP A 311 -12.05 -10.81 -12.20
CA ASP A 311 -11.04 -11.64 -12.86
C ASP A 311 -10.96 -13.05 -12.25
N PHE A 312 -11.00 -13.19 -10.91
CA PHE A 312 -11.08 -14.50 -10.27
C PHE A 312 -12.40 -15.19 -10.59
N GLY A 313 -13.53 -14.46 -10.58
CA GLY A 313 -14.84 -15.00 -10.96
C GLY A 313 -14.84 -15.67 -12.33
N GLN A 314 -14.22 -15.03 -13.33
CA GLN A 314 -14.06 -15.59 -14.67
C GLN A 314 -13.19 -16.86 -14.68
N ILE A 315 -12.10 -16.86 -13.90
CA ILE A 315 -11.17 -17.99 -13.86
C ILE A 315 -11.83 -19.19 -13.17
N VAL A 316 -12.45 -19.01 -12.00
CA VAL A 316 -13.07 -20.12 -11.27
C VAL A 316 -14.29 -20.69 -11.97
N SER A 317 -15.00 -19.90 -12.80
CA SER A 317 -16.13 -20.42 -13.59
C SER A 317 -15.72 -21.39 -14.70
N GLN A 318 -14.42 -21.52 -14.96
CA GLN A 318 -13.85 -22.44 -15.95
C GLN A 318 -13.21 -23.69 -15.31
N MET A 319 -13.26 -23.80 -13.97
CA MET A 319 -12.72 -24.94 -13.24
C MET A 319 -13.80 -25.99 -12.97
N GLU A 320 -13.38 -27.23 -12.73
CA GLU A 320 -14.29 -28.27 -12.23
C GLU A 320 -14.92 -27.82 -10.90
N PRO A 321 -16.25 -27.95 -10.72
CA PRO A 321 -16.98 -27.40 -9.58
C PRO A 321 -16.37 -27.71 -8.20
N ASP A 322 -15.91 -28.95 -8.01
CA ASP A 322 -15.41 -29.46 -6.73
C ASP A 322 -13.92 -29.17 -6.49
N THR A 323 -13.25 -28.48 -7.42
CA THR A 323 -11.83 -28.12 -7.29
C THR A 323 -11.62 -27.27 -6.02
N PRO A 324 -10.72 -27.65 -5.08
CA PRO A 324 -10.33 -26.79 -3.98
C PRO A 324 -9.68 -25.51 -4.49
N VAL A 325 -10.16 -24.36 -4.02
CA VAL A 325 -9.63 -23.04 -4.39
C VAL A 325 -9.44 -22.21 -3.13
N ALA A 326 -8.31 -21.52 -3.05
CA ALA A 326 -8.14 -20.41 -2.12
C ALA A 326 -7.47 -19.23 -2.82
N TYR A 327 -7.70 -18.03 -2.31
CA TYR A 327 -6.91 -16.86 -2.71
C TYR A 327 -6.30 -16.18 -1.50
N TRP A 328 -5.18 -15.51 -1.72
CA TRP A 328 -4.53 -14.64 -0.74
C TRP A 328 -4.07 -13.33 -1.38
N ASP A 329 -3.84 -12.31 -0.55
CA ASP A 329 -3.12 -11.11 -0.97
C ASP A 329 -1.66 -11.45 -1.35
N ALA A 330 -1.20 -10.91 -2.48
CA ALA A 330 0.10 -11.32 -3.04
C ALA A 330 1.29 -10.57 -2.45
N ALA A 331 1.06 -9.34 -1.96
CA ALA A 331 2.13 -8.39 -1.66
C ALA A 331 2.73 -8.58 -0.26
N ASP A 332 1.97 -9.16 0.66
CA ASP A 332 2.29 -9.18 2.09
C ASP A 332 1.84 -10.47 2.78
N VAL A 333 1.89 -11.60 2.07
CA VAL A 333 1.61 -12.92 2.64
C VAL A 333 2.87 -13.81 2.64
N ILE A 334 3.06 -14.54 3.75
CA ILE A 334 4.13 -15.52 3.94
C ILE A 334 3.53 -16.82 4.47
N PHE A 335 3.94 -17.95 3.89
CA PHE A 335 3.53 -19.28 4.34
C PHE A 335 4.53 -19.82 5.37
N GLN A 336 4.01 -20.51 6.39
CA GLN A 336 4.74 -21.14 7.49
C GLN A 336 4.28 -22.59 7.74
N GLY A 337 3.50 -23.17 6.81
CA GLY A 337 3.00 -24.53 6.94
C GLY A 337 2.41 -25.10 5.65
N SER A 338 2.07 -26.39 5.72
CA SER A 338 1.35 -27.10 4.66
C SER A 338 -0.10 -26.62 4.55
N LEU A 339 -0.61 -26.57 3.32
CA LEU A 339 -1.98 -26.24 2.97
C LEU A 339 -2.90 -27.47 2.84
N ASN A 340 -2.40 -28.70 2.96
CA ASN A 340 -3.25 -29.90 2.85
C ASN A 340 -4.46 -29.87 3.79
N PRO A 341 -4.33 -29.47 5.08
CA PRO A 341 -5.50 -29.38 5.96
C PRO A 341 -6.53 -28.33 5.52
N LEU A 342 -6.12 -27.30 4.79
CA LEU A 342 -7.06 -26.33 4.22
C LEU A 342 -7.86 -26.98 3.08
N TRP A 343 -7.21 -27.78 2.23
CA TRP A 343 -7.90 -28.48 1.13
C TRP A 343 -8.89 -29.49 1.66
N GLU A 344 -8.55 -30.24 2.71
CA GLU A 344 -9.48 -31.11 3.43
C GLU A 344 -10.70 -30.33 3.96
N LEU A 345 -10.49 -29.15 4.57
CA LEU A 345 -11.59 -28.28 5.03
C LEU A 345 -12.51 -27.84 3.88
N THR A 346 -11.97 -27.55 2.69
CA THR A 346 -12.83 -27.21 1.53
C THR A 346 -13.69 -28.38 1.07
N GLN A 347 -13.22 -29.61 1.24
CA GLN A 347 -13.97 -30.82 0.89
C GLN A 347 -14.98 -31.21 1.98
N GLN A 348 -14.67 -30.93 3.25
CA GLN A 348 -15.60 -31.12 4.38
C GLN A 348 -16.78 -30.13 4.34
N HIS A 349 -16.59 -28.97 3.70
CA HIS A 349 -17.60 -27.92 3.58
C HIS A 349 -17.75 -27.46 2.12
N PRO A 350 -18.12 -28.36 1.19
CA PRO A 350 -18.02 -28.11 -0.25
C PRO A 350 -18.98 -27.02 -0.74
N ASP A 351 -19.99 -26.67 0.06
CA ASP A 351 -21.03 -25.69 -0.23
C ASP A 351 -20.85 -24.37 0.55
N ARG A 352 -19.82 -24.25 1.41
CA ARG A 352 -19.57 -23.08 2.25
C ARG A 352 -18.26 -22.37 1.88
N LEU A 353 -18.29 -21.04 1.96
CA LEU A 353 -17.09 -20.21 1.88
C LEU A 353 -16.34 -20.25 3.23
N LEU A 354 -15.03 -20.47 3.20
CA LEU A 354 -14.18 -20.41 4.37
C LEU A 354 -13.57 -19.00 4.45
N ALA A 355 -13.76 -18.32 5.59
CA ALA A 355 -13.24 -16.97 5.82
C ALA A 355 -12.61 -16.84 7.21
N VAL A 356 -11.76 -15.84 7.38
CA VAL A 356 -11.04 -15.54 8.63
C VAL A 356 -11.45 -14.17 9.16
N ARG A 357 -11.66 -14.06 10.47
CA ARG A 357 -11.91 -12.79 11.14
C ARG A 357 -10.65 -11.92 11.26
N GLU A 358 -10.84 -10.61 11.25
CA GLU A 358 -9.85 -9.63 11.66
C GLU A 358 -9.57 -9.73 13.17
N PRO A 359 -8.37 -9.34 13.64
CA PRO A 359 -8.03 -9.37 15.07
C PRO A 359 -8.91 -8.45 15.93
N ARG A 360 -9.51 -7.41 15.34
CA ARG A 360 -10.42 -6.48 16.01
C ARG A 360 -11.71 -6.31 15.23
N GLY A 361 -12.83 -6.30 15.95
CA GLY A 361 -14.13 -5.82 15.47
C GLY A 361 -14.40 -4.38 15.90
N TYR A 362 -15.65 -3.93 15.76
CA TYR A 362 -16.09 -2.64 16.29
C TYR A 362 -16.12 -2.67 17.84
N PRO A 363 -15.74 -1.57 18.54
CA PRO A 363 -15.27 -0.27 18.03
C PRO A 363 -13.75 -0.21 17.76
N GLY A 364 -13.01 -1.30 17.99
CA GLY A 364 -11.55 -1.35 17.90
C GLY A 364 -10.97 -1.34 16.49
N ASN A 365 -11.80 -1.52 15.46
CA ASN A 365 -11.41 -1.52 14.06
C ASN A 365 -11.98 -0.31 13.31
N ALA A 366 -11.11 0.67 13.03
CA ALA A 366 -11.49 1.92 12.38
C ALA A 366 -11.95 1.72 10.92
N ALA A 367 -11.57 0.61 10.28
CA ALA A 367 -11.98 0.27 8.92
C ALA A 367 -13.50 0.18 8.81
N ILE A 368 -14.17 -0.45 9.78
CA ILE A 368 -15.64 -0.61 9.79
C ILE A 368 -16.34 0.74 9.64
N THR A 369 -15.93 1.73 10.43
CA THR A 369 -16.53 3.08 10.38
C THR A 369 -16.08 3.85 9.14
N GLY A 370 -14.79 3.79 8.81
CA GLY A 370 -14.23 4.53 7.66
C GLY A 370 -14.85 4.08 6.35
N TRP A 371 -14.95 2.77 6.13
CA TRP A 371 -15.39 2.18 4.88
C TRP A 371 -16.90 2.29 4.68
N THR A 372 -17.71 2.00 5.69
CA THR A 372 -19.17 2.10 5.57
C THR A 372 -19.65 3.53 5.31
N ARG A 373 -18.95 4.54 5.83
CA ARG A 373 -19.25 5.96 5.56
C ARG A 373 -19.02 6.40 4.12
N THR A 374 -18.30 5.61 3.33
CA THR A 374 -18.04 5.91 1.91
C THR A 374 -19.09 5.33 0.97
N ILE A 375 -20.01 4.49 1.47
CA ILE A 375 -21.18 4.04 0.71
C ILE A 375 -22.05 5.27 0.40
N SER A 376 -22.35 5.45 -0.89
CA SER A 376 -23.04 6.65 -1.41
C SER A 376 -24.48 6.76 -0.91
N ASP A 377 -25.19 5.63 -0.81
CA ASP A 377 -26.53 5.57 -0.24
C ASP A 377 -26.43 5.52 1.29
N ARG A 378 -26.95 6.56 1.96
CA ARG A 378 -26.88 6.67 3.43
C ARG A 378 -27.63 5.58 4.18
N ARG A 379 -28.76 5.09 3.64
CA ARG A 379 -29.52 4.00 4.25
C ARG A 379 -28.72 2.71 4.18
N MET A 380 -28.09 2.45 3.03
CA MET A 380 -27.22 1.29 2.88
C MET A 380 -25.95 1.41 3.71
N ALA A 381 -25.34 2.60 3.81
CA ALA A 381 -24.21 2.87 4.69
C ALA A 381 -24.52 2.50 6.16
N SER A 382 -25.69 2.93 6.66
CA SER A 382 -26.15 2.59 8.01
C SER A 382 -26.40 1.09 8.18
N LYS A 383 -27.07 0.44 7.21
CA LYS A 383 -27.31 -1.01 7.23
C LYS A 383 -26.00 -1.81 7.25
N ALA A 384 -25.04 -1.45 6.39
CA ALA A 384 -23.73 -2.08 6.32
C ALA A 384 -22.94 -1.87 7.63
N PHE A 385 -22.97 -0.65 8.18
CA PHE A 385 -22.35 -0.37 9.48
C PHE A 385 -22.93 -1.25 10.59
N HIS A 386 -24.26 -1.35 10.71
CA HIS A 386 -24.88 -2.22 11.71
C HIS A 386 -24.48 -3.67 11.50
N LEU A 387 -24.51 -4.16 10.27
CA LEU A 387 -24.10 -5.53 9.95
C LEU A 387 -22.64 -5.79 10.36
N PHE A 388 -21.72 -4.89 10.03
CA PHE A 388 -20.29 -5.06 10.31
C PHE A 388 -19.94 -4.85 11.79
N ALA A 389 -20.68 -3.97 12.49
CA ALA A 389 -20.46 -3.70 13.91
C ALA A 389 -21.00 -4.81 14.81
N SER A 390 -22.03 -5.53 14.36
CA SER A 390 -22.70 -6.59 15.14
C SER A 390 -22.18 -8.00 14.84
N ASN A 391 -21.28 -8.18 13.86
CA ASN A 391 -20.75 -9.49 13.47
C ASN A 391 -19.21 -9.49 13.51
N PRO A 392 -18.55 -10.67 13.54
CA PRO A 392 -17.12 -10.77 13.33
C PRO A 392 -16.72 -10.12 12.01
N PHE A 393 -15.84 -9.13 12.05
CA PHE A 393 -15.39 -8.45 10.84
C PHE A 393 -14.37 -9.31 10.11
N LEU A 394 -14.64 -9.69 8.86
CA LEU A 394 -13.83 -10.64 8.09
C LEU A 394 -12.72 -9.92 7.31
N ASN A 395 -11.54 -10.51 7.25
CA ASN A 395 -10.40 -10.01 6.47
C ASN A 395 -10.46 -10.57 5.04
N SER A 396 -10.44 -9.68 4.05
CA SER A 396 -10.57 -10.09 2.64
C SER A 396 -9.28 -10.58 2.00
N GLY A 397 -8.14 -10.50 2.69
CA GLY A 397 -6.87 -11.01 2.19
C GLY A 397 -6.79 -12.53 2.13
N PHE A 398 -7.88 -13.24 2.50
CA PHE A 398 -8.04 -14.67 2.34
C PHE A 398 -9.52 -15.05 2.16
N ALA A 399 -9.78 -15.99 1.26
CA ALA A 399 -10.95 -16.86 1.33
C ALA A 399 -10.65 -18.19 0.64
N ALA A 400 -11.37 -19.24 1.01
CA ALA A 400 -11.27 -20.56 0.39
C ALA A 400 -12.63 -21.24 0.22
N GLY A 401 -12.70 -22.24 -0.64
CA GLY A 401 -13.89 -23.05 -0.91
C GLY A 401 -13.69 -23.91 -2.15
N THR A 402 -14.73 -24.60 -2.59
CA THR A 402 -14.75 -25.22 -3.91
C THR A 402 -14.86 -24.16 -5.01
N ALA A 403 -14.46 -24.47 -6.25
CA ALA A 403 -14.59 -23.55 -7.38
C ALA A 403 -16.04 -23.08 -7.57
N ALA A 404 -17.03 -23.94 -7.34
CA ALA A 404 -18.45 -23.59 -7.37
C ALA A 404 -18.82 -22.53 -6.31
N VAL A 405 -18.39 -22.71 -5.06
CA VAL A 405 -18.61 -21.74 -3.98
C VAL A 405 -17.93 -20.42 -4.28
N MET A 406 -16.67 -20.46 -4.74
CA MET A 406 -15.91 -19.27 -5.10
C MET A 406 -16.56 -18.52 -6.26
N ALA A 407 -17.05 -19.22 -7.29
CA ALA A 407 -17.75 -18.62 -8.43
C ALA A 407 -19.04 -17.91 -7.99
N ARG A 408 -19.81 -18.52 -7.09
CA ARG A 408 -21.02 -17.92 -6.49
C ARG A 408 -20.66 -16.66 -5.70
N TYR A 409 -19.64 -16.72 -4.85
CA TYR A 409 -19.14 -15.57 -4.09
C TYR A 409 -18.72 -14.42 -5.00
N PHE A 410 -17.83 -14.66 -5.97
CA PHE A 410 -17.32 -13.59 -6.85
C PHE A 410 -18.41 -12.93 -7.69
N ARG A 411 -19.38 -13.72 -8.18
CA ARG A 411 -20.55 -13.18 -8.90
C ARG A 411 -21.34 -12.22 -8.02
N GLU A 412 -21.63 -12.63 -6.78
CA GLU A 412 -22.42 -11.82 -5.86
C GLU A 412 -21.65 -10.61 -5.34
N ALA A 413 -20.35 -10.76 -5.02
CA ALA A 413 -19.48 -9.64 -4.65
C ALA A 413 -19.37 -8.61 -5.78
N GLY A 414 -19.24 -9.08 -7.03
CA GLY A 414 -19.27 -8.24 -8.22
C GLY A 414 -20.59 -7.49 -8.37
N ARG A 415 -21.74 -8.15 -8.14
CA ARG A 415 -23.07 -7.51 -8.12
C ARG A 415 -23.17 -6.46 -7.02
N LEU A 416 -22.82 -6.82 -5.78
CA LEU A 416 -22.91 -5.95 -4.61
C LEU A 416 -22.13 -4.64 -4.82
N ARG A 417 -20.93 -4.72 -5.41
CA ARG A 417 -20.10 -3.55 -5.68
C ARG A 417 -20.75 -2.50 -6.60
N HIS A 418 -21.58 -2.95 -7.55
CA HIS A 418 -22.29 -2.06 -8.47
C HIS A 418 -23.70 -1.69 -7.97
N SER A 419 -24.15 -2.30 -6.88
CA SER A 419 -25.43 -2.05 -6.25
C SER A 419 -25.36 -0.91 -5.21
N PRO A 420 -26.50 -0.31 -4.82
CA PRO A 420 -26.55 0.70 -3.76
C PRO A 420 -25.86 0.29 -2.46
N GLU A 421 -25.80 -1.01 -2.16
CA GLU A 421 -25.22 -1.59 -0.95
C GLU A 421 -23.73 -1.23 -0.77
N LEU A 422 -22.96 -1.11 -1.86
CA LEU A 422 -21.51 -0.81 -1.82
C LEU A 422 -21.07 0.28 -2.80
N LYS A 423 -22.00 0.91 -3.53
CA LYS A 423 -21.63 1.96 -4.48
C LYS A 423 -20.88 3.10 -3.77
N GLY A 424 -19.64 3.36 -4.21
CA GLY A 424 -18.80 4.45 -3.70
C GLY A 424 -17.81 4.06 -2.59
N THR A 425 -17.74 2.79 -2.17
CA THR A 425 -16.85 2.41 -1.06
C THR A 425 -15.37 2.69 -1.36
N SER A 426 -14.65 3.18 -0.36
CA SER A 426 -13.23 3.56 -0.44
C SER A 426 -12.27 2.49 0.07
N ASP A 427 -12.80 1.40 0.63
CA ASP A 427 -12.03 0.20 1.01
C ASP A 427 -11.64 -0.67 -0.17
N TRP A 428 -11.91 -0.16 -1.38
CA TRP A 428 -11.69 -0.89 -2.62
C TRP A 428 -12.67 -2.08 -2.77
N GLY A 429 -13.71 -2.13 -1.92
CA GLY A 429 -14.99 -2.82 -2.11
C GLY A 429 -15.01 -4.31 -1.82
N ASP A 430 -13.88 -5.00 -1.82
CA ASP A 430 -13.86 -6.46 -1.69
C ASP A 430 -14.01 -6.94 -0.25
N GLN A 431 -13.44 -6.25 0.75
CA GLN A 431 -13.69 -6.58 2.15
C GLN A 431 -15.11 -6.27 2.59
N SER A 432 -15.66 -5.12 2.19
CA SER A 432 -17.07 -4.84 2.43
C SER A 432 -17.98 -5.82 1.69
N ALA A 433 -17.63 -6.25 0.47
CA ALA A 433 -18.38 -7.28 -0.26
C ALA A 433 -18.33 -8.65 0.43
N LEU A 434 -17.17 -9.08 0.91
CA LEU A 434 -17.02 -10.33 1.68
C LEU A 434 -17.91 -10.30 2.94
N ASN A 435 -17.84 -9.22 3.71
CA ASN A 435 -18.63 -9.08 4.94
C ASN A 435 -20.13 -9.02 4.66
N LEU A 436 -20.57 -8.29 3.63
CA LEU A 436 -21.99 -8.30 3.23
C LEU A 436 -22.43 -9.68 2.74
N TYR A 437 -21.64 -10.35 1.91
CA TYR A 437 -21.96 -11.68 1.38
C TYR A 437 -22.14 -12.71 2.50
N CYS A 438 -21.17 -12.77 3.42
CA CYS A 438 -21.17 -13.72 4.53
C CYS A 438 -22.27 -13.43 5.56
N HIS A 439 -22.41 -12.17 5.98
CA HIS A 439 -23.32 -11.82 7.09
C HIS A 439 -24.77 -11.60 6.64
N SER A 440 -25.04 -11.49 5.35
CA SER A 440 -26.43 -11.49 4.84
C SER A 440 -27.06 -12.88 4.83
N ASP A 441 -26.26 -13.94 4.85
CA ASP A 441 -26.72 -15.34 4.93
C ASP A 441 -25.64 -16.19 5.62
N PRO A 442 -25.76 -16.41 6.95
CA PRO A 442 -24.78 -17.18 7.72
C PRO A 442 -24.60 -18.62 7.22
N ASN A 443 -25.55 -19.17 6.46
CA ASN A 443 -25.42 -20.50 5.88
C ASN A 443 -24.49 -20.53 4.66
N ARG A 444 -23.95 -19.41 4.17
CA ARG A 444 -23.07 -19.43 2.99
C ARG A 444 -21.60 -19.57 3.33
N TRP A 445 -21.24 -19.49 4.60
CA TRP A 445 -19.85 -19.44 5.02
C TRP A 445 -19.64 -20.07 6.39
N ILE A 446 -18.37 -20.35 6.70
CA ILE A 446 -17.92 -20.79 8.01
C ILE A 446 -16.66 -20.00 8.34
N GLU A 447 -16.53 -19.64 9.61
CA GLU A 447 -15.28 -19.09 10.11
C GLU A 447 -14.27 -20.21 10.36
N VAL A 448 -13.09 -20.08 9.75
CA VAL A 448 -11.95 -20.97 9.98
C VAL A 448 -10.88 -20.29 10.83
N SER A 449 -9.96 -21.10 11.36
CA SER A 449 -8.86 -20.62 12.20
C SER A 449 -8.12 -19.43 11.59
N GLU A 450 -7.85 -18.42 12.42
CA GLU A 450 -7.05 -17.26 12.01
C GLU A 450 -5.63 -17.63 11.54
N ALA A 451 -5.15 -18.84 11.85
CA ALA A 451 -3.88 -19.35 11.37
C ALA A 451 -3.76 -19.42 9.83
N TRP A 452 -4.89 -19.46 9.09
CA TRP A 452 -4.91 -19.45 7.62
C TRP A 452 -4.76 -18.06 7.00
N ASN A 453 -4.87 -17.01 7.81
CA ASN A 453 -4.71 -15.62 7.40
C ASN A 453 -4.39 -14.74 8.62
N PHE A 454 -3.25 -15.02 9.27
CA PHE A 454 -2.91 -14.42 10.54
C PHE A 454 -2.47 -12.97 10.34
N CYS A 455 -3.42 -12.05 10.49
CA CYS A 455 -3.19 -10.61 10.36
C CYS A 455 -2.31 -10.12 11.51
N VAL A 456 -1.15 -9.55 11.18
CA VAL A 456 -0.22 -8.99 12.17
C VAL A 456 -0.65 -7.60 12.63
N HIS A 457 -1.33 -6.84 11.78
CA HIS A 457 -1.86 -5.53 12.13
C HIS A 457 -2.91 -5.62 13.26
N ASP A 458 -3.07 -4.54 14.02
CA ASP A 458 -4.02 -4.40 15.12
C ASP A 458 -3.93 -5.40 16.28
N ARG A 459 -2.97 -6.32 16.27
CA ARG A 459 -2.66 -7.15 17.43
C ARG A 459 -1.99 -6.33 18.54
N PRO A 460 -2.17 -6.71 19.83
CA PRO A 460 -1.48 -6.04 20.93
C PRO A 460 0.04 -6.05 20.74
N VAL A 461 0.70 -4.96 21.14
CA VAL A 461 2.17 -4.90 21.12
C VAL A 461 2.75 -6.03 21.95
N GLY A 462 3.75 -6.73 21.41
CA GLY A 462 4.38 -7.88 22.06
C GLY A 462 3.64 -9.21 21.87
N SER A 463 2.38 -9.23 21.41
CA SER A 463 1.65 -10.50 21.20
C SER A 463 2.19 -11.36 20.05
N VAL A 464 2.99 -10.77 19.17
CA VAL A 464 3.59 -11.39 17.99
C VAL A 464 5.09 -11.14 18.03
N PHE A 465 5.88 -12.18 17.79
CA PHE A 465 7.33 -12.08 17.72
C PHE A 465 7.87 -12.89 16.54
N LEU A 466 9.06 -12.50 16.08
CA LEU A 466 9.81 -13.20 15.06
C LEU A 466 10.84 -14.09 15.75
N THR A 467 10.87 -15.35 15.38
CA THR A 467 11.87 -16.32 15.82
C THR A 467 13.18 -16.16 15.02
N PRO A 468 14.33 -16.65 15.51
CA PRO A 468 15.61 -16.54 14.79
C PRO A 468 15.60 -17.16 13.39
N ASP A 469 14.78 -18.19 13.17
CA ASP A 469 14.52 -18.87 11.91
C ASP A 469 13.52 -18.14 10.99
N GLY A 470 13.06 -16.94 11.40
CA GLY A 470 12.24 -16.07 10.56
C GLY A 470 10.74 -16.41 10.59
N PHE A 471 10.29 -17.25 11.52
CA PHE A 471 8.86 -17.54 11.71
C PHE A 471 8.21 -16.55 12.67
N VAL A 472 7.04 -16.08 12.28
CA VAL A 472 6.12 -15.36 13.15
C VAL A 472 5.44 -16.35 14.09
N ARG A 473 5.44 -16.03 15.38
CA ARG A 473 4.78 -16.80 16.43
C ARG A 473 3.98 -15.89 17.36
N THR A 474 3.04 -16.51 18.08
CA THR A 474 2.34 -15.90 19.21
C THR A 474 2.83 -16.53 20.52
N HIS A 475 2.63 -15.83 21.64
CA HIS A 475 2.93 -16.38 22.96
C HIS A 475 2.07 -17.60 23.33
N GLN A 476 0.90 -17.75 22.71
CA GLN A 476 -0.02 -18.86 22.96
C GLN A 476 0.43 -20.17 22.31
N GLY A 477 1.47 -20.14 21.46
CA GLY A 477 2.00 -21.34 20.80
C GLY A 477 1.12 -21.89 19.66
N THR A 478 -0.01 -21.25 19.35
CA THR A 478 -0.87 -21.65 18.23
C THR A 478 -0.09 -21.63 16.91
N PRO A 479 -0.05 -22.75 16.16
CA PRO A 479 0.64 -22.79 14.89
C PRO A 479 0.04 -21.79 13.89
N ILE A 480 0.88 -20.88 13.38
CA ILE A 480 0.50 -19.96 12.30
C ILE A 480 0.88 -20.62 10.97
N ARG A 481 -0.09 -20.85 10.09
CA ARG A 481 0.12 -21.46 8.77
C ARG A 481 0.44 -20.42 7.71
N VAL A 482 -0.23 -19.28 7.77
CA VAL A 482 -0.08 -18.17 6.83
C VAL A 482 -0.10 -16.86 7.60
N VAL A 483 0.93 -16.04 7.41
CA VAL A 483 1.05 -14.70 8.00
C VAL A 483 0.62 -13.67 6.98
N HIS A 484 -0.23 -12.74 7.40
CA HIS A 484 -0.69 -11.63 6.58
C HIS A 484 -0.21 -10.31 7.17
N GLY A 485 0.64 -9.65 6.40
CA GLY A 485 1.31 -8.38 6.67
C GLY A 485 0.52 -7.13 6.35
N ASN A 486 -0.80 -7.19 6.50
CA ASN A 486 -1.70 -6.08 6.22
C ASN A 486 -1.21 -4.77 6.87
N ALA A 487 -1.52 -3.64 6.22
CA ALA A 487 -1.03 -2.32 6.59
C ALA A 487 0.52 -2.24 6.73
N ARG A 488 1.23 -3.00 5.88
CA ARG A 488 2.70 -3.06 5.81
C ARG A 488 3.36 -3.56 7.12
N SER A 489 2.64 -4.37 7.89
CA SER A 489 3.10 -4.84 9.21
C SER A 489 4.31 -5.77 9.11
N LEU A 490 4.44 -6.58 8.06
CA LEU A 490 5.63 -7.42 7.84
C LEU A 490 6.91 -6.60 7.61
N THR A 491 6.81 -5.41 7.02
CA THR A 491 7.95 -4.49 6.89
C THR A 491 8.34 -3.91 8.26
N LYS A 492 7.37 -3.60 9.12
CA LYS A 492 7.63 -3.15 10.49
C LYS A 492 8.33 -4.22 11.34
N LEU A 493 8.05 -5.49 11.07
CA LEU A 493 8.72 -6.63 11.68
C LEU A 493 10.07 -7.01 11.02
N ALA A 494 10.52 -6.25 10.01
CA ALA A 494 11.73 -6.52 9.23
C ALA A 494 11.76 -7.89 8.51
N ILE A 495 10.59 -8.50 8.30
CA ILE A 495 10.44 -9.81 7.65
C ILE A 495 10.50 -9.65 6.13
N ILE A 496 9.81 -8.63 5.59
CA ILE A 496 9.86 -8.26 4.18
C ILE A 496 10.56 -6.91 4.05
N ARG A 497 11.69 -6.89 3.33
CA ARG A 497 12.49 -5.69 3.05
C ARG A 497 12.09 -5.01 1.75
#